data_AF-A0A4P6X4H5-F1
#
_entry.id   AF-A0A4P6X4H5-F1
#
_cell.length_a   1.000
_cell.length_b   1.000
_cell.length_c   1.000
_cell.angle_alpha   90.00
_cell.angle_beta   90.00
_cell.angle_gamma   90.00
#
_symmetry.space_group_name_H-M   'P 1'
#
loop_
_entity.id
_entity.type
_entity.pdbx_description
1 polymer ?
#
loop_
_entity_poly.entity_id
_entity_poly.type
_entity_poly.pdbx_seq_one_letter_code
_entity_poly.pdbx_strand_id
1 'polypeptide(L)'
;MVYGDHDYITFREALLIAVADEQEPPGLGAVQLEQVAERHAITYQATWMQMVGPDFERLQYGKMIFDGETRFLIRGAGVEAATLFRRERAPKTIASRIAAVSRSDWIAVCAAIISLIALLKSK
;
A
#
# COMPACT_ATOMS: atom_id res chain seq x y z
N MET A 1 -11.62 23.99 -6.11
CA MET A 1 -11.72 22.66 -6.74
C MET A 1 -12.33 21.75 -5.69
N VAL A 2 -13.60 21.37 -5.85
CA VAL A 2 -14.25 20.41 -4.95
C VAL A 2 -13.80 19.03 -5.41
N TYR A 3 -12.81 18.47 -4.72
CA TYR A 3 -12.44 17.07 -4.95
C TYR A 3 -13.53 16.18 -4.37
N GLY A 4 -13.95 15.17 -5.13
CA GLY A 4 -15.13 14.37 -4.83
C GLY A 4 -14.86 13.32 -3.76
N ASP A 5 -15.93 12.77 -3.17
CA ASP A 5 -15.87 11.67 -2.19
C ASP A 5 -15.02 10.48 -2.66
N HIS A 6 -14.98 10.25 -3.99
CA HIS A 6 -14.17 9.20 -4.61
C HIS A 6 -12.66 9.40 -4.43
N ASP A 7 -12.19 10.66 -4.47
CA ASP A 7 -10.77 10.98 -4.33
C ASP A 7 -10.31 10.74 -2.89
N TYR A 8 -11.17 11.08 -1.92
CA TYR A 8 -10.91 10.80 -0.51
C TYR A 8 -10.86 9.30 -0.21
N ILE A 9 -11.79 8.51 -0.75
CA ILE A 9 -11.78 7.04 -0.59
C ILE A 9 -10.48 6.47 -1.16
N THR A 10 -10.08 6.91 -2.35
CA THR A 10 -8.86 6.47 -3.01
C THR A 10 -7.62 6.77 -2.16
N PHE A 11 -7.55 7.98 -1.59
CA PHE A 11 -6.52 8.40 -0.65
C PHE A 11 -6.51 7.52 0.62
N ARG A 12 -7.66 7.35 1.27
CA ARG A 12 -7.79 6.59 2.53
C ARG A 12 -7.32 5.14 2.36
N GLU A 13 -7.74 4.50 1.28
CA GLU A 13 -7.32 3.13 0.95
C GLU A 13 -5.82 3.04 0.64
N ALA A 14 -5.29 3.98 -0.14
CA ALA A 14 -3.86 4.04 -0.44
C ALA A 14 -3.02 4.17 0.84
N LEU A 15 -3.47 5.04 1.74
CA LEU A 15 -2.80 5.26 3.02
C LEU A 15 -2.89 4.02 3.91
N LEU A 16 -4.02 3.33 3.96
CA LEU A 16 -4.16 2.10 4.76
C LEU A 16 -3.21 1.00 4.28
N ILE A 17 -3.06 0.86 2.96
CA ILE A 17 -2.10 -0.08 2.35
C ILE A 17 -0.68 0.27 2.79
N ALA A 18 -0.27 1.52 2.67
CA ALA A 18 1.07 1.97 3.05
C ALA A 18 1.34 1.78 4.55
N VAL A 19 0.36 2.11 5.40
CA VAL A 19 0.45 1.85 6.85
C VAL A 19 0.64 0.36 7.15
N ALA A 20 -0.08 -0.52 6.43
CA ALA A 20 0.08 -1.96 6.59
C ALA A 20 1.46 -2.44 6.12
N ASP A 21 1.96 -1.91 5.00
CA ASP A 21 3.31 -2.22 4.49
C ASP A 21 4.40 -1.79 5.48
N GLU A 22 4.24 -0.62 6.12
CA GLU A 22 5.18 -0.12 7.13
C GLU A 22 5.04 -0.80 8.50
N GLN A 23 3.96 -1.55 8.77
CA GLN A 23 3.75 -2.26 10.04
C GLN A 23 3.95 -3.78 9.95
N GLU A 24 4.26 -4.33 8.77
CA GLU A 24 4.75 -5.71 8.56
C GLU A 24 6.29 -5.71 8.45
N PRO A 25 7.09 -6.61 9.09
CA PRO A 25 6.77 -7.74 9.99
C PRO A 25 6.59 -7.33 11.47
N PRO A 26 6.13 -8.22 12.37
CA PRO A 26 5.66 -7.84 13.71
C PRO A 26 6.75 -7.13 14.52
N GLY A 27 6.50 -5.86 14.85
CA GLY A 27 7.41 -5.05 15.67
C GLY A 27 7.57 -3.60 15.22
N LEU A 28 7.09 -3.24 14.03
CA LEU A 28 7.03 -1.84 13.62
C LEU A 28 5.89 -1.16 14.39
N GLY A 29 6.27 -0.22 15.26
CA GLY A 29 5.36 0.47 16.17
C GLY A 29 4.35 1.36 15.43
N ALA A 30 3.49 2.02 16.20
CA ALA A 30 2.53 2.97 15.64
C ALA A 30 3.24 4.04 14.78
N VAL A 31 2.66 4.38 13.63
CA VAL A 31 3.26 5.28 12.63
C VAL A 31 2.53 6.61 12.57
N GLN A 32 3.23 7.69 12.21
CA GLN A 32 2.58 8.96 11.92
C GLN A 32 1.99 8.94 10.50
N LEU A 33 0.66 9.06 10.39
CA LEU A 33 -0.06 8.92 9.11
C LEU A 33 0.42 9.90 8.04
N GLU A 34 0.73 11.14 8.44
CA GLU A 34 1.23 12.16 7.53
C GLU A 34 2.59 11.78 6.93
N GLN A 35 3.52 11.33 7.77
CA GLN A 35 4.84 10.90 7.31
C GLN A 35 4.78 9.67 6.40
N VAL A 36 3.84 8.74 6.66
CA VAL A 36 3.60 7.60 5.75
C VAL A 36 3.14 8.11 4.39
N ALA A 37 2.18 9.05 4.37
CA ALA A 37 1.68 9.62 3.12
C ALA A 37 2.81 10.30 2.33
N GLU A 38 3.67 11.08 2.99
CA GLU A 38 4.82 11.75 2.38
C GLU A 38 5.84 10.73 1.82
N ARG A 39 6.26 9.74 2.63
CA ARG A 39 7.24 8.71 2.21
C ARG A 39 6.76 7.90 1.01
N HIS A 40 5.47 7.62 0.95
CA HIS A 40 4.86 6.86 -0.14
C HIS A 40 4.36 7.75 -1.29
N ALA A 41 4.66 9.06 -1.27
CA ALA A 41 4.23 10.04 -2.26
C ALA A 41 2.70 10.03 -2.52
N ILE A 42 1.92 9.73 -1.48
CA ILE A 42 0.46 9.74 -1.53
C ILE A 42 0.02 11.20 -1.46
N THR A 43 -0.66 11.67 -2.50
CA THR A 43 -1.20 13.03 -2.52
C THR A 43 -2.41 13.12 -1.61
N TYR A 44 -2.46 14.15 -0.75
CA TYR A 44 -3.57 14.39 0.16
C TYR A 44 -3.88 15.87 0.32
N GLN A 45 -5.08 16.16 0.82
CA GLN A 45 -5.45 17.48 1.30
C GLN A 45 -5.37 17.51 2.83
N ALA A 46 -5.07 18.68 3.40
CA ALA A 46 -4.99 18.85 4.85
C ALA A 46 -6.27 18.38 5.57
N THR A 47 -7.45 18.65 4.99
CA THR A 47 -8.75 18.20 5.51
C THR A 47 -8.88 16.68 5.50
N TRP A 48 -8.39 15.99 4.47
CA TRP A 48 -8.40 14.52 4.42
C TRP A 48 -7.51 13.92 5.49
N MET A 49 -6.33 14.49 5.72
CA MET A 49 -5.41 14.02 6.76
C MET A 49 -6.01 14.19 8.16
N GLN A 50 -6.78 15.26 8.40
CA GLN A 50 -7.49 15.46 9.66
C GLN A 50 -8.61 14.43 9.89
N MET A 51 -9.26 13.95 8.83
CA MET A 51 -10.40 13.02 8.92
C MET A 51 -9.98 11.56 8.91
N VAL A 52 -8.85 11.21 8.29
CA VAL A 52 -8.51 9.82 7.99
C VAL A 52 -8.24 8.98 9.24
N GLY A 53 -7.61 9.56 10.27
CA GLY A 53 -7.40 8.89 11.56
C GLY A 53 -8.72 8.48 12.23
N PRO A 54 -9.64 9.43 12.50
CA PRO A 54 -10.98 9.13 12.99
C PRO A 54 -11.74 8.11 12.13
N ASP A 55 -11.61 8.18 10.81
CA ASP A 55 -12.23 7.22 9.91
C ASP A 55 -11.65 5.82 10.03
N PHE A 56 -10.32 5.68 10.15
CA PHE A 56 -9.68 4.39 10.41
C PHE A 56 -10.15 3.77 11.73
N GLU A 57 -10.35 4.57 12.78
CA GLU A 57 -10.91 4.07 14.04
C GLU A 57 -12.39 3.68 13.90
N ARG A 58 -13.19 4.51 13.22
CA ARG A 58 -14.61 4.24 12.96
C ARG A 58 -14.83 2.97 12.14
N LEU A 59 -13.93 2.69 11.21
CA LEU A 59 -13.90 1.48 10.38
C LEU A 59 -13.21 0.29 11.07
N GLN A 60 -12.76 0.47 12.32
CA GLN A 60 -12.08 -0.54 13.14
C GLN A 60 -10.75 -1.05 12.55
N TYR A 61 -10.12 -0.29 11.66
CA TYR A 61 -8.84 -0.67 11.04
C TYR A 61 -7.66 -0.59 12.01
N GLY A 62 -7.77 0.19 13.07
CA GLY A 62 -6.71 0.36 14.03
C GLY A 62 -7.09 1.29 15.16
N LYS A 63 -6.09 1.89 15.80
CA LYS A 63 -6.27 2.86 16.87
C LYS A 63 -5.22 3.96 16.79
N MET A 64 -5.64 5.20 17.01
CA MET A 64 -4.74 6.33 17.22
C MET A 64 -4.16 6.24 18.65
N ILE A 65 -2.84 6.36 18.75
CA ILE A 65 -2.07 6.40 20.00
C ILE A 65 -1.50 7.81 20.15
N PHE A 66 -1.58 8.34 21.36
CA PHE A 66 -1.02 9.64 21.71
C PHE A 66 0.07 9.44 22.77
N ASP A 67 1.33 9.61 22.38
CA ASP A 67 2.51 9.45 23.23
C ASP A 67 3.49 10.62 23.06
N GLY A 68 2.94 11.84 22.96
CA GLY A 68 3.66 13.07 22.61
C GLY A 68 3.53 13.44 21.13
N GLU A 69 3.23 12.45 20.30
CA GLU A 69 2.83 12.62 18.90
C GLU A 69 1.59 11.75 18.62
N THR A 70 0.81 12.13 17.62
CA THR A 70 -0.36 11.35 17.19
C THR A 70 0.09 10.30 16.18
N ARG A 71 0.07 9.02 16.59
CA ARG A 71 0.45 7.87 15.75
C ARG A 71 -0.70 6.91 15.57
N PHE A 72 -0.64 6.04 14.58
CA PHE A 72 -1.67 5.05 14.28
C PHE A 72 -1.09 3.64 14.32
N LEU A 73 -1.76 2.74 15.04
CA LEU A 73 -1.44 1.33 15.10
C LEU A 73 -2.53 0.53 14.38
N ILE A 74 -2.15 -0.21 13.34
CA ILE A 74 -3.07 -1.04 12.58
C ILE A 74 -3.47 -2.28 13.39
N ARG A 75 -4.68 -2.79 13.15
CA ARG A 75 -5.24 -4.01 13.76
C ARG A 75 -5.63 -5.02 12.67
N GLY A 76 -6.01 -6.23 13.09
CA GLY A 76 -6.38 -7.33 12.18
C GLY A 76 -7.35 -6.92 11.07
N ALA A 77 -8.44 -6.23 11.39
CA ALA A 77 -9.40 -5.76 10.39
C ALA A 77 -8.79 -4.74 9.39
N GLY A 78 -7.85 -3.90 9.82
CA GLY A 78 -7.13 -2.98 8.94
C GLY A 78 -6.15 -3.69 8.02
N VAL A 79 -5.47 -4.73 8.52
CA VAL A 79 -4.58 -5.58 7.72
C VAL A 79 -5.36 -6.37 6.66
N GLU A 80 -6.52 -6.91 7.05
CA GLU A 80 -7.43 -7.59 6.12
C GLU A 80 -7.96 -6.64 5.05
N ALA A 81 -8.39 -5.43 5.44
CA ALA A 81 -8.85 -4.40 4.51
C ALA A 81 -7.74 -3.95 3.55
N ALA A 82 -6.53 -3.68 4.06
CA ALA A 82 -5.37 -3.38 3.23
C ALA A 82 -5.10 -4.50 2.21
N THR A 83 -5.18 -5.76 2.64
CA THR A 83 -5.02 -6.92 1.74
C THR A 83 -6.11 -6.97 0.68
N LEU A 84 -7.37 -6.67 1.03
CA LEU A 84 -8.48 -6.59 0.08
C LEU A 84 -8.24 -5.47 -0.95
N PHE A 85 -7.90 -4.26 -0.50
CA PHE A 85 -7.65 -3.12 -1.38
C PHE A 85 -6.47 -3.38 -2.32
N ARG A 86 -5.39 -4.02 -1.83
CA ARG A 86 -4.28 -4.49 -2.69
C ARG A 86 -4.79 -5.41 -3.79
N ARG A 87 -5.68 -6.35 -3.49
CA ARG A 87 -6.25 -7.29 -4.49
C ARG A 87 -7.16 -6.58 -5.48
N GLU A 88 -7.95 -5.62 -5.04
CA GLU A 88 -8.85 -4.86 -5.92
C GLU A 88 -8.07 -3.97 -6.89
N ARG A 89 -6.97 -3.38 -6.42
CA ARG A 89 -6.04 -2.57 -7.22
C ARG A 89 -5.04 -3.38 -8.02
N ALA A 90 -4.89 -4.68 -7.71
CA ALA A 90 -4.02 -5.55 -8.48
C ALA A 90 -4.50 -5.63 -9.93
N PRO A 91 -3.59 -5.64 -10.91
CA PRO A 91 -3.98 -5.80 -12.30
C PRO A 91 -4.71 -7.14 -12.48
N LYS A 92 -6.00 -7.06 -12.82
CA LYS A 92 -6.93 -8.21 -12.87
C LYS A 92 -6.66 -9.14 -14.05
N THR A 93 -5.89 -8.70 -15.04
CA THR A 93 -5.56 -9.48 -16.24
C THR A 93 -4.06 -9.70 -16.35
N ILE A 94 -3.66 -10.86 -16.89
CA ILE A 94 -2.23 -11.15 -17.16
C ILE A 94 -1.62 -10.04 -18.03
N ALA A 95 -2.37 -9.51 -19.00
CA ALA A 95 -1.94 -8.38 -19.84
C ALA A 95 -1.64 -7.10 -19.03
N SER A 96 -2.48 -6.76 -18.04
CA SER A 96 -2.24 -5.59 -17.18
C SER A 96 -1.12 -5.82 -16.17
N ARG A 97 -0.90 -7.06 -15.73
CA ARG A 97 0.28 -7.43 -14.92
C ARG A 97 1.57 -7.32 -15.74
N ILE A 98 1.56 -7.79 -16.98
CA ILE A 98 2.70 -7.69 -17.91
C ILE A 98 3.01 -6.22 -18.24
N ALA A 99 1.98 -5.38 -18.39
CA ALA A 99 2.15 -3.95 -18.66
C ALA A 99 2.68 -3.15 -17.45
N ALA A 100 2.44 -3.62 -16.23
CA ALA A 100 2.94 -2.99 -15.01
C ALA A 100 4.43 -3.31 -14.72
N VAL A 101 5.02 -4.28 -15.42
CA VAL A 101 6.42 -4.66 -15.28
C VAL A 101 7.29 -3.69 -16.08
N SER A 102 8.29 -3.08 -15.42
CA SER A 102 9.20 -2.14 -16.07
C SER A 102 10.02 -2.85 -17.17
N ARG A 103 10.52 -2.09 -18.17
CA ARG A 103 11.40 -2.65 -19.21
C ARG A 103 12.61 -3.37 -18.61
N SER A 104 13.14 -2.86 -17.51
CA SER A 104 14.29 -3.40 -16.79
C SER A 104 13.99 -4.79 -16.22
N ASP A 105 12.82 -4.93 -15.56
CA ASP A 105 12.38 -6.19 -14.98
C ASP A 105 12.10 -7.24 -16.07
N TRP A 106 11.56 -6.80 -17.21
CA TRP A 106 11.39 -7.68 -18.38
C TRP A 106 12.71 -8.24 -18.91
N ILE A 107 13.76 -7.41 -18.95
CA ILE A 107 15.09 -7.86 -19.38
C ILE A 107 15.64 -8.90 -18.38
N ALA A 108 15.45 -8.68 -17.08
CA ALA A 108 15.89 -9.61 -16.05
C ALA A 108 15.17 -10.96 -16.13
N VAL A 109 13.84 -10.96 -16.33
CA VAL A 109 13.04 -12.17 -16.52
C VAL A 109 13.51 -12.94 -17.77
N CYS A 110 13.72 -12.25 -18.89
CA CYS A 110 14.23 -12.88 -20.11
C CYS A 110 15.62 -13.50 -19.90
N ALA A 111 16.52 -12.79 -19.22
CA ALA A 111 17.84 -13.32 -18.90
C ALA A 111 17.76 -14.58 -18.04
N ALA A 112 16.91 -14.58 -17.00
CA ALA A 112 16.70 -15.74 -16.13
C ALA A 112 16.14 -16.96 -16.90
N ILE A 113 15.18 -16.74 -17.81
CA ILE A 113 14.63 -17.80 -18.66
C ILE A 113 15.70 -18.38 -19.59
N ILE A 114 16.51 -17.52 -20.23
CA ILE A 114 17.61 -17.97 -21.11
C ILE A 114 18.63 -18.79 -20.34
N SER A 115 19.04 -18.33 -19.15
CA SER A 115 19.96 -19.08 -18.28
C SER A 115 19.39 -20.44 -17.86
N LEU A 116 18.09 -20.51 -17.55
CA LEU A 116 17.43 -21.77 -17.21
C LEU A 116 17.37 -22.74 -18.41
N ILE A 117 17.06 -22.25 -19.61
CA ILE A 117 17.05 -23.05 -20.85
C ILE A 117 18.46 -23.57 -21.15
N ALA A 118 19.48 -22.73 -21.01
CA ALA A 118 20.87 -23.13 -21.19
C ALA A 118 21.29 -24.22 -20.20
N LEU A 119 20.87 -24.11 -18.94
CA LEU A 119 21.15 -25.11 -17.90
C LEU A 119 20.46 -26.45 -18.18
N LEU A 120 19.23 -26.42 -18.71
CA LEU A 120 18.47 -27.62 -19.08
C LEU A 120 19.00 -28.29 -20.35
N LYS A 121 19.52 -27.51 -21.31
CA LYS A 121 20.19 -28.03 -22.52
C LYS A 121 21.61 -28.56 -22.25
N SER A 122 22.22 -28.13 -21.15
CA SER A 122 23.55 -28.61 -20.74
C SER A 122 23.49 -29.92 -19.93
N LYS A 123 22.30 -30.51 -19.78
CA LYS A 123 22.06 -31.90 -19.35
C LYS A 123 21.66 -32.74 -20.56
#